data_AF-A0A9D7RNY9-F1
#
_entry.id   AF-A0A9D7RNY9-F1
#
_cell.length_a   1.000
_cell.length_b   1.000
_cell.length_c   1.000
_cell.angle_alpha   90.00
_cell.angle_beta   90.00
_cell.angle_gamma   90.00
#
_symmetry.space_group_name_H-M   'P 1'
#
loop_
_entity.id
_entity.type
_entity.pdbx_description
1 polymer ?
#
loop_
_entity_poly.entity_id
_entity_poly.type
_entity_poly.pdbx_seq_one_letter_code
_entity_poly.pdbx_strand_id
1 'polypeptide(L)'
;MIAAGIELHAPDGYVRRGLIRNRATSVGDQPLLTLSGPDLVGELSNYTCGWIADYNTDIGGGEYGDDINTEVIPDIEDGTGWTINDDASLGVFCGTLNGLTRLGALQAVREITGSHFRHSATNRTLDFGALGDSSGLRIVNVAHVLKAQDTNTAIALVSNLEVLSDLWDVCNLIMPFGAGDDGDYLTTSSNNYGKVRLVDLLGTGIAAYTTNDVQVRGGLRGGGVETTTTAGGTGTTITVASTAGMVAGRRVFIGDKTNAEDHDVAWTGKIASITDATHFELSFSTTVTSGRDVIVDPQFYLYDSTAYTSNPREACIIFPEIDIPYRQPVGINIAQFPAASLMLYNKAKAYLATHKTARDVYGVTPLRLPSSLLPGQTVALEYHGRVTRGGVVTDWLDVDTALSVISVSRSYGGDGSRSYGLEVSSVMAQRI
;
A
#
# COMPACT_ATOMS: atom_id res chain seq x y z
N MET A 1 3.35 14.99 -32.35
CA MET A 1 3.52 13.92 -33.35
C MET A 1 3.79 12.66 -32.56
N ILE A 2 2.79 11.80 -32.43
CA ILE A 2 2.83 10.61 -31.56
C ILE A 2 3.75 9.60 -32.25
N ALA A 3 4.91 9.30 -31.68
CA ALA A 3 5.79 8.27 -32.22
C ALA A 3 5.03 6.94 -32.23
N ALA A 4 4.86 6.34 -33.40
CA ALA A 4 4.37 4.97 -33.48
C ALA A 4 5.30 4.09 -32.65
N GLY A 5 4.76 3.46 -31.60
CA GLY A 5 5.51 2.55 -30.75
C GLY A 5 6.18 1.46 -31.58
N ILE A 6 7.31 0.94 -31.11
CA ILE A 6 8.03 -0.13 -31.80
C ILE A 6 7.64 -1.46 -31.19
N GLU A 7 7.33 -2.42 -32.06
CA GLU A 7 7.12 -3.80 -31.67
C GLU A 7 8.42 -4.60 -31.89
N LEU A 8 8.89 -5.22 -30.81
CA LEU A 8 9.99 -6.16 -30.83
C LEU A 8 9.41 -7.57 -30.87
N HIS A 9 9.72 -8.30 -31.93
CA HIS A 9 9.28 -9.68 -32.15
C HIS A 9 10.44 -10.61 -31.88
N ALA A 10 10.29 -11.48 -30.88
CA ALA A 10 11.29 -12.48 -30.54
C ALA A 10 11.00 -13.83 -31.25
N PRO A 11 12.03 -14.68 -31.45
CA PRO A 11 11.88 -15.96 -32.15
C PRO A 11 10.96 -16.99 -31.48
N ASP A 12 10.61 -16.79 -30.20
CA ASP A 12 9.66 -17.62 -29.45
C ASP A 12 8.23 -17.07 -29.47
N GLY A 13 7.97 -16.06 -30.32
CA GLY A 13 6.68 -15.41 -30.43
C GLY A 13 6.40 -14.40 -29.31
N TYR A 14 7.37 -14.12 -28.43
CA TYR A 14 7.25 -13.02 -27.47
C TYR A 14 7.26 -11.69 -28.22
N VAL A 15 6.23 -10.88 -27.99
CA VAL A 15 6.12 -9.53 -28.54
C VAL A 15 6.15 -8.54 -27.41
N ARG A 16 7.05 -7.56 -27.48
CA ARG A 16 7.07 -6.43 -26.54
C ARG A 16 6.99 -5.13 -27.30
N ARG A 17 6.24 -4.19 -26.73
CA ARG A 17 6.04 -2.87 -27.31
C ARG A 17 6.66 -1.82 -26.42
N GLY A 18 7.36 -0.87 -27.02
CA GLY A 18 8.07 0.14 -26.26
C GLY A 18 8.44 1.37 -27.05
N LEU A 19 9.09 2.28 -26.33
CA LEU A 19 9.62 3.52 -26.86
C LEU A 19 11.13 3.40 -26.98
N ILE A 20 11.70 3.81 -28.11
CA ILE A 20 13.15 4.00 -28.20
C ILE A 20 13.48 5.37 -27.63
N ARG A 21 14.23 5.40 -26.52
CA ARG A 21 14.76 6.63 -25.93
C ARG A 21 16.20 6.87 -26.36
N ASN A 22 17.01 5.83 -26.39
CA ASN A 22 18.41 5.92 -26.78
C ASN A 22 18.68 5.04 -28.00
N ARG A 23 19.45 5.60 -28.92
CA ARG A 23 20.01 4.91 -30.07
C ARG A 23 21.50 5.20 -30.10
N ALA A 24 22.30 4.16 -29.96
CA ALA A 24 23.75 4.23 -30.09
C ALA A 24 24.22 3.32 -31.22
N THR A 25 25.14 3.83 -32.04
CA THR A 25 25.81 3.06 -33.09
C THR A 25 27.28 3.05 -32.79
N SER A 26 27.90 1.86 -32.74
CA SER A 26 29.35 1.72 -32.72
C SER A 26 29.82 1.12 -34.03
N VAL A 27 30.87 1.72 -34.59
CA VAL A 27 31.45 1.33 -35.86
C VAL A 27 32.78 0.63 -35.56
N GLY A 28 32.77 -0.69 -35.63
CA GLY A 28 33.94 -1.57 -35.49
C GLY A 28 33.84 -2.74 -36.47
N ASP A 29 34.66 -3.78 -36.29
CA ASP A 29 34.68 -4.97 -37.16
C ASP A 29 33.32 -5.69 -37.25
N GLN A 30 32.46 -5.50 -36.25
CA GLN A 30 31.04 -5.82 -36.28
C GLN A 30 30.27 -4.55 -35.92
N PRO A 31 29.62 -3.86 -36.88
CA PRO A 31 28.84 -2.67 -36.57
C PRO A 31 27.68 -3.03 -35.63
N LEU A 32 27.61 -2.38 -34.48
CA LEU A 32 26.60 -2.64 -33.44
C LEU A 32 25.64 -1.46 -33.33
N LEU A 33 24.35 -1.74 -33.45
CA LEU A 33 23.26 -0.80 -33.15
C LEU A 33 22.61 -1.21 -31.81
N THR A 34 22.71 -0.34 -30.82
CA THR A 34 22.06 -0.50 -29.52
C THR A 34 20.85 0.42 -29.44
N LEU A 35 19.70 -0.16 -29.14
CA LEU A 35 18.43 0.55 -28.93
C LEU A 35 17.95 0.25 -27.51
N SER A 36 17.55 1.27 -26.76
CA SER A 36 17.02 1.09 -25.41
C SER A 36 15.91 2.08 -25.08
N GLY A 37 14.99 1.68 -24.21
CA GLY A 37 13.98 2.54 -23.64
C GLY A 37 12.92 1.74 -22.88
N PRO A 38 11.92 2.42 -22.30
CA PRO A 38 10.86 1.77 -21.54
C PRO A 38 9.88 1.06 -22.47
N ASP A 39 8.97 0.30 -21.85
CA ASP A 39 7.76 -0.12 -22.55
C ASP A 39 6.84 1.09 -22.86
N LEU A 40 5.70 0.80 -23.49
CA LEU A 40 4.75 1.85 -23.87
C LEU A 40 4.19 2.61 -22.66
N VAL A 41 4.12 2.02 -21.46
CA VAL A 41 3.59 2.72 -20.28
C VAL A 41 4.46 3.94 -19.95
N GLY A 42 5.76 3.89 -20.31
CA GLY A 42 6.65 5.05 -20.28
C GLY A 42 6.23 6.23 -21.18
N GLU A 43 5.18 6.11 -22.01
CA GLU A 43 4.56 7.23 -22.72
C GLU A 43 3.78 8.14 -21.75
N LEU A 44 3.18 7.56 -20.70
CA LEU A 44 2.43 8.30 -19.67
C LEU A 44 3.31 9.25 -18.85
N SER A 45 4.64 9.09 -18.89
CA SER A 45 5.56 10.07 -18.30
C SER A 45 5.67 11.37 -19.11
N ASN A 46 5.18 11.39 -20.37
CA ASN A 46 5.22 12.58 -21.23
C ASN A 46 3.99 13.49 -21.07
N TYR A 47 2.95 12.99 -20.40
CA TYR A 47 1.73 13.74 -20.12
C TYR A 47 1.71 14.14 -18.65
N THR A 48 1.27 15.35 -18.36
CA THR A 48 1.11 15.87 -17.00
C THR A 48 -0.35 15.92 -16.61
N CYS A 49 -0.67 15.77 -15.33
CA CYS A 49 -2.02 16.05 -14.80
C CYS A 49 -2.42 17.53 -14.87
N GLY A 50 -1.51 18.41 -15.29
CA GLY A 50 -1.77 19.84 -15.38
C GLY A 50 -1.82 20.49 -14.00
N TRP A 51 -2.63 21.55 -13.91
CA TRP A 51 -2.85 22.32 -12.69
C TRP A 51 -4.32 22.19 -12.29
N ILE A 52 -4.60 22.17 -10.99
CA ILE A 52 -5.95 21.95 -10.43
C ILE A 52 -6.44 20.50 -10.65
N ALA A 53 -5.53 19.53 -10.66
CA ALA A 53 -5.86 18.11 -10.51
C ALA A 53 -6.09 17.82 -9.01
N ASP A 54 -7.11 18.46 -8.45
CA ASP A 54 -7.43 18.48 -7.03
C ASP A 54 -8.69 17.64 -6.79
N TYR A 55 -8.52 16.48 -6.18
CA TYR A 55 -9.57 15.51 -5.90
C TYR A 55 -10.01 15.64 -4.46
N ASN A 56 -10.82 16.64 -4.17
CA ASN A 56 -11.24 16.98 -2.82
C ASN A 56 -12.72 17.39 -2.79
N THR A 57 -13.53 16.91 -3.75
CA THR A 57 -14.92 17.33 -3.83
C THR A 57 -15.76 16.59 -2.79
N ASP A 58 -16.77 17.30 -2.29
CA ASP A 58 -17.83 16.70 -1.49
C ASP A 58 -18.78 16.03 -2.49
N ILE A 59 -18.64 14.72 -2.68
CA ILE A 59 -19.65 13.94 -3.38
C ILE A 59 -20.85 13.92 -2.43
N GLY A 60 -21.77 14.87 -2.64
CA GLY A 60 -22.87 15.19 -1.72
C GLY A 60 -23.44 13.97 -1.01
N GLY A 61 -23.15 13.87 0.29
CA GLY A 61 -23.45 12.67 1.07
C GLY A 61 -22.62 12.52 2.35
N GLY A 62 -21.57 13.33 2.54
CA GLY A 62 -20.73 13.30 3.74
C GLY A 62 -19.41 12.53 3.57
N GLU A 63 -19.12 12.04 2.37
CA GLU A 63 -17.82 11.47 2.00
C GLU A 63 -17.00 12.52 1.26
N TYR A 64 -15.90 12.98 1.88
CA TYR A 64 -14.95 13.90 1.25
C TYR A 64 -13.92 13.09 0.44
N GLY A 65 -13.67 13.53 -0.80
CA GLY A 65 -12.76 12.88 -1.75
C GLY A 65 -13.50 12.33 -2.96
N ASP A 66 -12.76 12.05 -4.03
CA ASP A 66 -13.35 11.66 -5.30
C ASP A 66 -13.16 10.16 -5.56
N ASP A 67 -14.19 9.52 -6.13
CA ASP A 67 -14.15 8.09 -6.45
C ASP A 67 -13.05 7.82 -7.49
N ILE A 68 -12.20 6.84 -7.18
CA ILE A 68 -11.02 6.54 -8.01
C ILE A 68 -11.43 6.01 -9.38
N ASN A 69 -12.47 5.17 -9.42
CA ASN A 69 -12.94 4.53 -10.64
C ASN A 69 -13.73 5.50 -11.54
N THR A 70 -14.51 6.42 -10.96
CA THR A 70 -15.39 7.30 -11.75
C THR A 70 -14.85 8.70 -12.03
N GLU A 71 -13.91 9.20 -11.22
CA GLU A 71 -13.38 10.56 -11.38
C GLU A 71 -11.86 10.54 -11.61
N VAL A 72 -11.08 9.92 -10.71
CA VAL A 72 -9.62 10.08 -10.68
C VAL A 72 -8.92 9.36 -11.85
N ILE A 73 -9.21 8.09 -12.09
CA ILE A 73 -8.63 7.32 -13.21
C ILE A 73 -9.08 7.91 -14.56
N PRO A 74 -10.38 8.20 -14.79
CA PRO A 74 -10.82 8.86 -16.02
C PRO A 74 -10.09 10.17 -16.31
N ASP A 75 -9.86 11.02 -15.30
CA ASP A 75 -9.09 12.24 -15.46
C ASP A 75 -7.62 12.00 -15.80
N ILE A 76 -7.01 10.95 -15.25
CA ILE A 76 -5.63 10.54 -15.57
C ILE A 76 -5.52 10.07 -17.02
N GLU A 77 -6.55 9.37 -17.52
CA GLU A 77 -6.64 8.90 -18.90
C GLU A 77 -6.89 10.02 -19.90
N ASP A 78 -7.62 11.06 -19.49
CA ASP A 78 -8.12 12.06 -20.43
C ASP A 78 -7.01 12.72 -21.25
N GLY A 79 -7.28 12.84 -22.55
CA GLY A 79 -6.38 13.40 -23.55
C GLY A 79 -5.10 12.59 -23.85
N THR A 80 -4.88 11.43 -23.22
CA THR A 80 -3.67 10.61 -23.44
C THR A 80 -3.80 9.60 -24.59
N GLY A 81 -5.04 9.23 -24.93
CA GLY A 81 -5.32 8.12 -25.85
C GLY A 81 -4.99 6.73 -25.26
N TRP A 82 -4.80 6.65 -23.95
CA TRP A 82 -4.75 5.41 -23.18
C TRP A 82 -6.14 5.03 -22.67
N THR A 83 -6.29 3.75 -22.39
CA THR A 83 -7.43 3.19 -21.65
C THR A 83 -6.88 2.44 -20.45
N ILE A 84 -7.42 2.67 -19.25
CA ILE A 84 -7.05 1.93 -18.06
C ILE A 84 -8.21 1.02 -17.68
N ASN A 85 -7.95 -0.28 -17.67
CA ASN A 85 -8.88 -1.28 -17.18
C ASN A 85 -8.65 -1.39 -15.68
N ASP A 86 -9.57 -0.84 -14.90
CA ASP A 86 -9.50 -0.83 -13.45
C ASP A 86 -10.37 -1.90 -12.79
N ASP A 87 -9.94 -2.40 -11.63
CA ASP A 87 -10.76 -3.28 -10.80
C ASP A 87 -11.92 -2.50 -10.18
N ALA A 88 -13.04 -3.17 -9.95
CA ALA A 88 -14.16 -2.57 -9.23
C ALA A 88 -13.77 -2.28 -7.76
N SER A 89 -14.20 -1.13 -7.23
CA SER A 89 -14.05 -0.73 -5.82
C SER A 89 -12.62 -0.38 -5.39
N LEU A 90 -11.95 0.51 -6.12
CA LEU A 90 -10.68 1.09 -5.69
C LEU A 90 -10.83 2.09 -4.54
N GLY A 91 -12.05 2.55 -4.28
CA GLY A 91 -12.38 3.47 -3.19
C GLY A 91 -12.21 4.93 -3.60
N VAL A 92 -11.86 5.77 -2.64
CA VAL A 92 -11.83 7.23 -2.77
C VAL A 92 -10.40 7.76 -2.65
N PHE A 93 -10.07 8.79 -3.42
CA PHE A 93 -8.81 9.52 -3.35
C PHE A 93 -9.06 10.97 -2.92
N CYS A 94 -8.30 11.48 -1.95
CA CYS A 94 -8.43 12.84 -1.42
C CYS A 94 -7.10 13.63 -1.48
N GLY A 95 -6.79 14.26 -2.60
CA GLY A 95 -5.51 14.97 -2.68
C GLY A 95 -5.28 15.69 -3.97
N THR A 96 -4.05 16.15 -4.17
CA THR A 96 -3.67 16.88 -5.38
C THR A 96 -2.65 16.09 -6.17
N LEU A 97 -2.89 15.93 -7.47
CA LEU A 97 -1.96 15.33 -8.43
C LEU A 97 -1.28 16.39 -9.31
N ASN A 98 -1.29 17.65 -8.85
CA ASN A 98 -0.77 18.82 -9.57
C ASN A 98 0.68 18.63 -10.04
N GLY A 99 0.91 18.87 -11.33
CA GLY A 99 2.24 18.81 -11.92
C GLY A 99 2.87 17.43 -12.01
N LEU A 100 2.23 16.38 -11.47
CA LEU A 100 2.69 15.01 -11.65
C LEU A 100 2.52 14.59 -13.10
N THR A 101 3.39 13.67 -13.54
CA THR A 101 3.14 12.95 -14.80
C THR A 101 1.95 12.01 -14.61
N ARG A 102 1.24 11.63 -15.68
CA ARG A 102 0.14 10.66 -15.58
C ARG A 102 0.61 9.33 -14.99
N LEU A 103 1.84 8.91 -15.31
CA LEU A 103 2.47 7.75 -14.69
C LEU A 103 2.73 7.95 -13.19
N GLY A 104 3.20 9.13 -12.78
CA GLY A 104 3.40 9.48 -11.37
C GLY A 104 2.08 9.54 -10.59
N ALA A 105 1.01 10.01 -11.23
CA ALA A 105 -0.35 9.99 -10.67
C ALA A 105 -0.86 8.56 -10.45
N LEU A 106 -0.69 7.66 -11.43
CA LEU A 106 -1.02 6.24 -11.25
C LEU A 106 -0.22 5.59 -10.12
N GLN A 107 1.05 5.96 -9.98
CA GLN A 107 1.89 5.49 -8.88
C GLN A 107 1.38 6.01 -7.52
N ALA A 108 0.92 7.26 -7.43
CA ALA A 108 0.33 7.80 -6.21
C ALA A 108 -0.97 7.07 -5.82
N VAL A 109 -1.88 6.86 -6.78
CA VAL A 109 -3.14 6.11 -6.56
C VAL A 109 -2.82 4.68 -6.11
N ARG A 110 -1.91 4.01 -6.81
CA ARG A 110 -1.44 2.65 -6.49
C ARG A 110 -0.97 2.51 -5.04
N GLU A 111 -0.20 3.48 -4.55
CA GLU A 111 0.32 3.44 -3.18
C GLU A 111 -0.75 3.60 -2.10
N ILE A 112 -1.85 4.30 -2.41
CA ILE A 112 -2.96 4.49 -1.48
C ILE A 112 -3.85 3.26 -1.47
N THR A 113 -4.15 2.69 -2.64
CA THR A 113 -5.06 1.55 -2.76
C THR A 113 -4.37 0.21 -2.47
N GLY A 114 -3.03 0.16 -2.50
CA GLY A 114 -2.28 -1.09 -2.47
C GLY A 114 -2.42 -1.91 -3.75
N SER A 115 -2.93 -1.31 -4.82
CA SER A 115 -3.07 -1.95 -6.14
C SER A 115 -1.73 -2.01 -6.88
N HIS A 116 -1.76 -2.50 -8.10
CA HIS A 116 -0.65 -2.58 -9.03
C HIS A 116 -1.15 -2.26 -10.44
N PHE A 117 -0.22 -1.95 -11.34
CA PHE A 117 -0.55 -1.80 -12.74
C PHE A 117 0.47 -2.43 -13.67
N ARG A 118 0.01 -2.82 -14.86
CA ARG A 118 0.87 -3.36 -15.92
C ARG A 118 0.36 -2.98 -17.30
N HIS A 119 1.26 -2.96 -18.28
CA HIS A 119 0.88 -2.89 -19.68
C HIS A 119 0.09 -4.15 -20.06
N SER A 120 -1.06 -3.96 -20.70
CA SER A 120 -1.90 -5.07 -21.15
C SER A 120 -1.46 -5.60 -22.52
N ALA A 121 -2.21 -6.54 -23.09
CA ALA A 121 -1.90 -7.17 -24.37
C ALA A 121 -2.14 -6.24 -25.58
N THR A 122 -2.99 -5.23 -25.43
CA THR A 122 -3.35 -4.26 -26.48
C THR A 122 -2.51 -2.98 -26.35
N ASN A 123 -2.36 -2.24 -27.45
CA ASN A 123 -1.65 -0.97 -27.45
C ASN A 123 -2.39 0.05 -26.61
N ARG A 124 -1.66 0.76 -25.75
CA ARG A 124 -2.18 1.83 -24.89
C ARG A 124 -3.33 1.40 -23.98
N THR A 125 -3.34 0.14 -23.60
CA THR A 125 -4.24 -0.37 -22.58
C THR A 125 -3.41 -0.81 -21.39
N LEU A 126 -3.79 -0.39 -20.19
CA LEU A 126 -3.12 -0.69 -18.94
C LEU A 126 -4.12 -1.37 -18.01
N ASP A 127 -3.71 -2.43 -17.33
CA ASP A 127 -4.55 -3.06 -16.30
C ASP A 127 -4.13 -2.48 -14.94
N PHE A 128 -5.08 -2.02 -14.12
CA PHE A 128 -4.88 -1.42 -12.80
C PHE A 128 -5.76 -2.13 -11.76
N GLY A 129 -5.16 -2.74 -10.74
CA GLY A 129 -5.93 -3.55 -9.80
C GLY A 129 -5.07 -4.35 -8.84
N ALA A 130 -5.66 -5.31 -8.12
CA ALA A 130 -4.89 -6.18 -7.24
C ALA A 130 -3.81 -6.96 -8.00
N LEU A 131 -4.12 -7.33 -9.26
CA LEU A 131 -3.35 -8.30 -10.06
C LEU A 131 -3.13 -9.61 -9.24
N GLY A 132 -2.33 -10.55 -9.74
CA GLY A 132 -2.02 -11.79 -9.00
C GLY A 132 -2.68 -13.07 -9.52
N ASP A 133 -3.44 -13.00 -10.61
CA ASP A 133 -3.98 -14.19 -11.27
C ASP A 133 -2.89 -15.24 -11.51
N SER A 134 -3.25 -16.50 -11.25
CA SER A 134 -2.36 -17.62 -11.53
C SER A 134 -2.03 -17.66 -13.01
N SER A 135 -0.74 -17.67 -13.33
CA SER A 135 -0.26 -17.94 -14.68
C SER A 135 -0.48 -19.40 -15.11
N GLY A 136 -0.79 -20.29 -14.16
CA GLY A 136 -0.80 -21.74 -14.35
C GLY A 136 0.60 -22.36 -14.53
N LEU A 137 1.68 -21.56 -14.48
CA LEU A 137 3.04 -22.02 -14.63
C LEU A 137 3.56 -22.62 -13.33
N ARG A 138 4.10 -23.85 -13.44
CA ARG A 138 4.88 -24.49 -12.38
C ARG A 138 6.36 -24.43 -12.73
N ILE A 139 7.16 -23.98 -11.78
CA ILE A 139 8.60 -23.83 -11.88
C ILE A 139 9.22 -24.94 -11.04
N VAL A 140 9.95 -25.86 -11.68
CA VAL A 140 10.39 -27.11 -11.04
C VAL A 140 11.88 -27.35 -11.26
N ASN A 141 12.57 -27.91 -10.27
CA ASN A 141 13.98 -28.29 -10.38
C ASN A 141 14.20 -29.35 -11.49
N VAL A 142 15.15 -29.09 -12.40
CA VAL A 142 15.55 -29.99 -13.50
C VAL A 142 15.83 -31.43 -13.03
N ALA A 143 16.37 -31.60 -11.82
CA ALA A 143 16.75 -32.91 -11.28
C ALA A 143 15.56 -33.87 -11.03
N HIS A 144 14.32 -33.36 -11.00
CA HIS A 144 13.12 -34.11 -10.63
C HIS A 144 12.17 -34.37 -11.81
N VAL A 145 12.55 -34.03 -13.04
CA VAL A 145 11.64 -34.06 -14.19
C VAL A 145 11.89 -35.27 -15.08
N LEU A 146 10.82 -36.00 -15.40
CA LEU A 146 10.86 -37.06 -16.41
C LEU A 146 10.97 -36.43 -17.80
N LYS A 147 11.77 -36.99 -18.71
CA LYS A 147 11.92 -36.52 -20.11
C LYS A 147 10.59 -36.21 -20.84
N ALA A 148 9.50 -36.85 -20.47
CA ALA A 148 8.17 -36.60 -21.03
C ALA A 148 7.57 -35.22 -20.69
N GLN A 149 8.08 -34.55 -19.65
CA GLN A 149 7.65 -33.22 -19.22
C GLN A 149 8.43 -32.09 -19.94
N ASP A 150 9.49 -32.42 -20.69
CA ASP A 150 10.27 -31.47 -21.50
C ASP A 150 9.45 -30.83 -22.63
N THR A 151 8.24 -31.32 -22.92
CA THR A 151 7.33 -30.71 -23.92
C THR A 151 6.18 -29.93 -23.29
N ASN A 152 5.96 -30.03 -21.96
CA ASN A 152 4.86 -29.36 -21.29
C ASN A 152 5.15 -27.87 -21.04
N THR A 153 4.48 -26.98 -21.76
CA THR A 153 4.66 -25.52 -21.65
C THR A 153 4.17 -24.93 -20.33
N ALA A 154 3.40 -25.68 -19.53
CA ALA A 154 3.01 -25.29 -18.17
C ALA A 154 4.09 -25.58 -17.11
N ILE A 155 5.24 -26.16 -17.50
CA ILE A 155 6.35 -26.48 -16.60
C ILE A 155 7.63 -25.77 -17.08
N ALA A 156 8.16 -24.84 -16.29
CA ALA A 156 9.47 -24.25 -16.49
C ALA A 156 10.52 -24.98 -15.64
N LEU A 157 11.59 -25.45 -16.27
CA LEU A 157 12.66 -26.17 -15.60
C LEU A 157 13.73 -25.19 -15.11
N VAL A 158 14.11 -25.26 -13.84
CA VAL A 158 15.09 -24.36 -13.23
C VAL A 158 16.48 -24.95 -13.26
N SER A 159 17.43 -24.22 -13.84
CA SER A 159 18.85 -24.57 -13.78
C SER A 159 19.54 -24.00 -12.54
N ASN A 160 19.12 -22.82 -12.08
CA ASN A 160 19.67 -22.16 -10.91
C ASN A 160 18.60 -21.37 -10.13
N LEU A 161 18.68 -21.44 -8.81
CA LEU A 161 17.89 -20.62 -7.89
C LEU A 161 18.85 -19.82 -7.00
N GLU A 162 18.67 -18.50 -7.00
CA GLU A 162 19.38 -17.56 -6.16
C GLU A 162 18.43 -16.94 -5.14
N VAL A 163 18.85 -16.87 -3.88
CA VAL A 163 18.11 -16.15 -2.84
C VAL A 163 18.58 -14.71 -2.85
N LEU A 164 17.73 -13.83 -3.39
CA LEU A 164 17.90 -12.39 -3.43
C LEU A 164 17.27 -11.81 -2.16
N SER A 165 17.71 -12.20 -0.98
CA SER A 165 17.07 -11.75 0.27
C SER A 165 17.06 -10.21 0.33
N ASP A 166 15.86 -9.63 0.44
CA ASP A 166 15.68 -8.22 0.71
C ASP A 166 15.16 -8.11 2.14
N LEU A 167 16.05 -7.77 3.08
CA LEU A 167 15.69 -7.55 4.47
C LEU A 167 15.01 -6.18 4.57
N TRP A 168 13.78 -6.09 4.07
CA TRP A 168 12.91 -4.96 4.42
C TRP A 168 12.66 -5.01 5.93
N ASP A 169 12.53 -3.84 6.54
CA ASP A 169 12.12 -3.74 7.92
C ASP A 169 10.70 -4.30 8.05
N VAL A 170 10.61 -5.55 8.51
CA VAL A 170 9.34 -6.18 8.84
C VAL A 170 8.63 -5.29 9.86
N CYS A 171 7.39 -4.93 9.59
CA CYS A 171 6.57 -4.12 10.48
C CYS A 171 5.16 -4.69 10.53
N ASN A 172 4.73 -5.13 11.72
CA ASN A 172 3.42 -5.73 11.95
C ASN A 172 2.58 -4.95 12.97
N LEU A 173 3.07 -3.79 13.42
CA LEU A 173 2.31 -2.76 14.12
C LEU A 173 2.76 -1.37 13.64
N ILE A 174 1.84 -0.59 13.10
CA ILE A 174 2.10 0.75 12.55
C ILE A 174 1.28 1.80 13.29
N MET A 175 1.96 2.85 13.74
CA MET A 175 1.35 4.10 14.18
C MET A 175 1.49 5.13 13.05
N PRO A 176 0.45 5.35 12.22
CA PRO A 176 0.57 6.22 11.06
C PRO A 176 0.30 7.68 11.42
N PHE A 177 1.10 8.58 10.87
CA PHE A 177 0.91 10.03 10.96
C PHE A 177 1.00 10.65 9.57
N GLY A 178 0.06 11.54 9.24
CA GLY A 178 0.23 12.43 8.09
C GLY A 178 1.22 13.56 8.38
N ALA A 179 1.69 14.23 7.33
CA ALA A 179 2.41 15.48 7.46
C ALA A 179 1.51 16.62 7.97
N GLY A 180 2.20 17.67 8.44
CA GLY A 180 1.66 18.97 8.85
C GLY A 180 2.76 19.74 9.57
N ASP A 181 2.79 21.06 9.39
CA ASP A 181 3.82 21.91 9.98
C ASP A 181 3.59 22.06 11.50
N ASP A 182 4.58 21.58 12.27
CA ASP A 182 4.67 21.69 13.73
C ASP A 182 5.21 23.09 14.14
N GLY A 183 5.68 23.88 13.18
CA GLY A 183 6.32 25.17 13.38
C GLY A 183 5.33 26.30 13.66
N ASP A 184 5.44 26.89 14.84
CA ASP A 184 4.87 28.18 15.29
C ASP A 184 3.39 28.30 15.69
N TYR A 185 2.55 27.26 15.58
CA TYR A 185 1.14 27.34 16.03
C TYR A 185 0.80 26.54 17.29
N LEU A 186 1.79 25.89 17.90
CA LEU A 186 1.62 24.96 19.03
C LEU A 186 1.55 25.57 20.44
N THR A 187 1.53 26.90 20.58
CA THR A 187 1.57 27.57 21.90
C THR A 187 0.22 28.06 22.41
N THR A 188 -0.91 27.61 21.84
CA THR A 188 -2.20 27.75 22.52
C THR A 188 -2.75 26.37 22.88
N SER A 189 -3.15 26.20 24.13
CA SER A 189 -3.50 24.94 24.82
C SER A 189 -4.71 24.17 24.26
N SER A 190 -5.16 24.49 23.05
CA SER A 190 -6.38 23.92 22.44
C SER A 190 -6.19 23.37 21.03
N ASN A 191 -5.04 23.58 20.37
CA ASN A 191 -4.97 23.46 18.92
C ASN A 191 -3.97 22.38 18.48
N ASN A 192 -4.46 21.15 18.43
CA ASN A 192 -3.71 19.96 18.02
C ASN A 192 -3.78 19.75 16.49
N TYR A 193 -3.60 20.83 15.72
CA TYR A 193 -3.84 20.86 14.26
C TYR A 193 -2.62 20.43 13.42
N GLY A 194 -1.51 20.05 14.05
CA GLY A 194 -0.24 19.87 13.35
C GLY A 194 -0.06 18.59 12.55
N LYS A 195 -0.93 17.56 12.65
CA LYS A 195 -0.79 16.27 11.91
C LYS A 195 -2.14 15.55 11.75
N VAL A 196 -2.35 14.90 10.60
CA VAL A 196 -3.47 13.97 10.36
C VAL A 196 -3.27 12.69 11.18
N ARG A 197 -4.34 12.20 11.81
CA ARG A 197 -4.32 11.00 12.69
C ARG A 197 -5.57 10.14 12.46
N LEU A 198 -5.45 8.83 12.65
CA LEU A 198 -6.58 7.88 12.53
C LEU A 198 -7.78 8.20 13.44
N VAL A 199 -7.58 8.94 14.53
CA VAL A 199 -8.65 9.34 15.44
C VAL A 199 -9.73 10.20 14.79
N ASP A 200 -9.42 10.87 13.67
CA ASP A 200 -10.33 11.81 13.02
C ASP A 200 -11.19 11.16 11.91
N LEU A 201 -11.12 9.83 11.74
CA LEU A 201 -12.05 9.03 10.93
C LEU A 201 -13.48 9.16 11.48
N LEU A 202 -14.46 9.71 10.75
CA LEU A 202 -15.87 9.76 11.19
C LEU A 202 -16.54 8.40 11.03
N GLY A 203 -17.40 7.99 11.96
CA GLY A 203 -18.07 6.68 11.90
C GLY A 203 -19.59 6.75 11.91
N THR A 204 -20.18 7.84 11.41
CA THR A 204 -21.63 7.87 11.10
C THR A 204 -21.92 7.89 9.59
N GLY A 205 -20.96 7.56 8.72
CA GLY A 205 -21.21 7.74 7.28
C GLY A 205 -20.32 7.01 6.27
N ILE A 206 -19.51 6.02 6.65
CA ILE A 206 -18.70 5.27 5.66
C ILE A 206 -18.68 3.80 6.07
N ALA A 207 -19.51 3.00 5.41
CA ALA A 207 -19.65 1.56 5.63
C ALA A 207 -18.44 0.73 5.11
N ALA A 208 -17.34 1.39 4.72
CA ALA A 208 -16.21 0.76 4.01
C ALA A 208 -15.01 0.39 4.92
N TYR A 209 -15.00 0.79 6.19
CA TYR A 209 -13.90 0.42 7.08
C TYR A 209 -14.15 -0.96 7.70
N THR A 210 -13.28 -1.92 7.41
CA THR A 210 -13.12 -3.10 8.28
C THR A 210 -12.44 -2.64 9.56
N THR A 211 -13.23 -2.15 10.52
CA THR A 211 -12.82 -1.65 11.85
C THR A 211 -11.98 -2.63 12.67
N ASN A 212 -11.93 -3.91 12.27
CA ASN A 212 -11.00 -4.92 12.78
C ASN A 212 -9.53 -4.49 12.70
N ASP A 213 -9.17 -3.62 11.76
CA ASP A 213 -7.78 -3.22 11.55
C ASP A 213 -7.32 -2.09 12.50
N VAL A 214 -8.23 -1.23 12.99
CA VAL A 214 -7.89 -0.04 13.80
C VAL A 214 -7.96 -0.35 15.28
N GLN A 215 -6.87 -0.09 15.99
CA GLN A 215 -6.66 -0.64 17.32
C GLN A 215 -6.15 0.46 18.26
N VAL A 216 -6.50 0.37 19.55
CA VAL A 216 -6.28 1.44 20.53
C VAL A 216 -5.51 0.93 21.74
N ARG A 217 -4.46 1.66 22.14
CA ARG A 217 -3.69 1.39 23.35
C ARG A 217 -3.43 2.67 24.14
N GLY A 218 -3.13 2.51 25.42
CA GLY A 218 -2.63 3.61 26.25
C GLY A 218 -1.23 4.05 25.79
N GLY A 219 -0.98 5.35 25.78
CA GLY A 219 0.31 5.91 25.38
C GLY A 219 1.46 5.68 26.37
N LEU A 220 2.70 5.84 25.89
CA LEU A 220 3.95 5.65 26.64
C LEU A 220 4.19 6.65 27.78
N ARG A 221 3.47 7.79 27.83
CA ARG A 221 3.70 8.87 28.82
C ARG A 221 3.10 8.62 30.21
N GLY A 222 2.76 7.37 30.54
CA GLY A 222 2.40 6.95 31.90
C GLY A 222 0.93 6.58 32.05
N GLY A 223 0.63 5.32 31.70
CA GLY A 223 -0.25 4.44 32.48
C GLY A 223 -1.77 4.58 32.25
N GLY A 224 -2.35 3.58 31.58
CA GLY A 224 -3.80 3.42 31.46
C GLY A 224 -4.49 3.11 32.79
N VAL A 225 -5.79 3.42 32.88
CA VAL A 225 -6.65 2.93 33.97
C VAL A 225 -8.02 2.55 33.41
N GLU A 226 -8.29 1.24 33.41
CA GLU A 226 -9.54 0.58 33.03
C GLU A 226 -10.34 0.19 34.30
N THR A 227 -11.60 0.61 34.46
CA THR A 227 -12.79 -0.24 34.76
C THR A 227 -14.11 0.57 34.85
N THR A 228 -15.21 -0.13 34.50
CA THR A 228 -16.68 0.04 34.71
C THR A 228 -17.26 1.43 34.96
N THR A 229 -17.80 2.03 33.90
CA THR A 229 -18.74 3.16 33.93
C THR A 229 -20.12 2.77 34.45
N THR A 230 -20.86 3.68 35.09
CA THR A 230 -22.34 3.62 35.20
C THR A 230 -22.88 4.98 34.77
N ALA A 231 -23.89 5.00 33.88
CA ALA A 231 -24.30 6.20 33.15
C ALA A 231 -25.20 7.15 33.96
N GLY A 232 -25.00 8.46 33.78
CA GLY A 232 -25.94 9.54 34.13
C GLY A 232 -25.88 10.68 33.08
N GLY A 233 -27.03 11.27 32.75
CA GLY A 233 -27.24 12.15 31.57
C GLY A 233 -26.57 13.54 31.57
N THR A 234 -26.70 14.21 30.42
CA THR A 234 -26.21 15.54 29.96
C THR A 234 -24.98 16.08 30.70
N GLY A 235 -23.80 15.76 30.16
CA GLY A 235 -22.53 15.85 30.88
C GLY A 235 -22.31 14.53 31.60
N THR A 236 -21.82 13.52 30.88
CA THR A 236 -21.66 12.19 31.49
C THR A 236 -20.49 12.24 32.46
N THR A 237 -20.81 12.16 33.75
CA THR A 237 -19.81 11.86 34.77
C THR A 237 -19.39 10.42 34.61
N ILE A 238 -18.08 10.19 34.46
CA ILE A 238 -17.48 8.88 34.30
C ILE A 238 -16.79 8.51 35.61
N THR A 239 -17.20 7.38 36.17
CA THR A 239 -16.50 6.73 37.28
C THR A 239 -15.37 5.87 36.72
N VAL A 240 -14.18 6.00 37.30
CA VAL A 240 -12.97 5.22 37.00
C VAL A 240 -12.30 4.76 38.29
N ALA A 241 -11.44 3.75 38.20
CA ALA A 241 -10.69 3.26 39.36
C ALA A 241 -9.74 4.33 39.95
N SER A 242 -9.26 5.27 39.14
CA SER A 242 -8.44 6.41 39.57
C SER A 242 -8.39 7.49 38.49
N THR A 243 -8.45 8.77 38.89
CA THR A 243 -8.20 9.93 38.02
C THR A 243 -6.74 10.39 38.05
N ALA A 244 -5.85 9.68 38.75
CA ALA A 244 -4.43 9.98 38.76
C ALA A 244 -3.84 9.93 37.34
N GLY A 245 -3.20 11.02 36.90
CA GLY A 245 -2.64 11.16 35.55
C GLY A 245 -3.61 11.73 34.51
N MET A 246 -4.90 11.84 34.83
CA MET A 246 -5.86 12.56 33.99
C MET A 246 -5.62 14.07 34.05
N VAL A 247 -5.86 14.75 32.93
CA VAL A 247 -5.79 16.21 32.85
C VAL A 247 -7.01 16.74 32.10
N ALA A 248 -7.68 17.73 32.70
CA ALA A 248 -8.78 18.42 32.04
C ALA A 248 -8.32 18.95 30.67
N GLY A 249 -9.12 18.66 29.67
CA GLY A 249 -8.89 18.99 28.28
C GLY A 249 -8.16 17.92 27.46
N ARG A 250 -7.73 16.80 28.06
CA ARG A 250 -7.17 15.66 27.33
C ARG A 250 -8.25 14.83 26.65
N ARG A 251 -7.89 14.21 25.53
CA ARG A 251 -8.74 13.24 24.83
C ARG A 251 -8.65 11.89 25.54
N VAL A 252 -9.76 11.17 25.58
CA VAL A 252 -9.86 9.80 26.09
C VAL A 252 -10.61 8.95 25.08
N PHE A 253 -10.31 7.66 25.03
CA PHE A 253 -11.09 6.67 24.29
C PHE A 253 -12.03 5.92 25.24
N ILE A 254 -13.24 5.61 24.76
CA ILE A 254 -14.23 4.82 25.51
C ILE A 254 -14.78 3.68 24.66
N GLY A 255 -14.47 2.44 25.01
CA GLY A 255 -14.86 1.25 24.23
C GLY A 255 -14.24 -0.02 24.80
N ASP A 256 -14.46 -1.17 24.15
CA ASP A 256 -13.69 -2.39 24.43
C ASP A 256 -12.29 -2.23 23.83
N LYS A 257 -11.25 -2.43 24.64
CA LYS A 257 -9.86 -2.38 24.20
C LYS A 257 -9.45 -3.55 23.31
N THR A 258 -10.07 -4.71 23.53
CA THR A 258 -9.75 -5.95 22.79
C THR A 258 -10.26 -5.84 21.37
N ASN A 259 -11.42 -5.19 21.18
CA ASN A 259 -12.08 -4.99 19.90
C ASN A 259 -12.62 -3.55 19.80
N ALA A 260 -11.86 -2.66 19.16
CA ALA A 260 -12.43 -1.41 18.62
C ALA A 260 -13.43 -1.67 17.46
N GLU A 261 -13.73 -2.95 17.19
CA GLU A 261 -14.65 -3.47 16.18
C GLU A 261 -16.12 -3.15 16.46
N ASP A 262 -16.49 -2.83 17.70
CA ASP A 262 -17.91 -2.66 18.06
C ASP A 262 -18.39 -1.24 17.75
N HIS A 263 -18.85 -1.10 16.50
CA HIS A 263 -19.15 0.12 15.74
C HIS A 263 -20.14 1.13 16.36
N ASP A 264 -20.82 0.82 17.46
CA ASP A 264 -22.02 1.59 17.80
C ASP A 264 -21.79 2.81 18.70
N VAL A 265 -20.70 2.93 19.49
CA VAL A 265 -20.57 4.10 20.40
C VAL A 265 -19.14 4.50 20.84
N ALA A 266 -18.08 4.26 20.07
CA ALA A 266 -16.71 4.50 20.54
C ALA A 266 -16.05 5.75 19.90
N TRP A 267 -16.24 6.92 20.50
CA TRP A 267 -15.60 8.17 20.07
C TRP A 267 -14.70 8.77 21.15
N THR A 268 -13.69 9.52 20.70
CA THR A 268 -12.82 10.27 21.61
C THR A 268 -13.57 11.43 22.27
N GLY A 269 -13.83 11.30 23.56
CA GLY A 269 -14.32 12.42 24.36
C GLY A 269 -13.16 13.28 24.85
N LYS A 270 -13.45 14.51 25.28
CA LYS A 270 -12.49 15.35 26.00
C LYS A 270 -12.90 15.43 27.47
N ILE A 271 -11.95 15.22 28.37
CA ILE A 271 -12.17 15.42 29.82
C ILE A 271 -12.51 16.90 30.00
N ALA A 272 -13.76 17.22 30.35
CA ALA A 272 -14.20 18.58 30.59
C ALA A 272 -13.64 19.09 31.91
N SER A 273 -13.79 18.29 32.96
CA SER A 273 -13.33 18.59 34.32
C SER A 273 -13.01 17.29 35.06
N ILE A 274 -12.17 17.35 36.10
CA ILE A 274 -11.93 16.23 37.02
C ILE A 274 -12.60 16.61 38.33
N THR A 275 -13.57 15.81 38.75
CA THR A 275 -14.45 16.13 39.88
C THR A 275 -13.84 15.64 41.19
N ASP A 276 -13.24 14.44 41.17
CA ASP A 276 -12.52 13.88 42.33
C ASP A 276 -11.52 12.79 41.91
N ALA A 277 -11.03 11.98 42.87
CA ALA A 277 -10.04 10.92 42.68
C ALA A 277 -10.53 9.73 41.81
N THR A 278 -11.83 9.64 41.55
CA THR A 278 -12.50 8.54 40.83
C THR A 278 -13.52 9.01 39.79
N HIS A 279 -13.79 10.31 39.70
CA HIS A 279 -14.79 10.88 38.80
C HIS A 279 -14.24 12.02 37.93
N PHE A 280 -14.66 12.04 36.67
CA PHE A 280 -14.45 13.17 35.77
C PHE A 280 -15.67 13.40 34.88
N GLU A 281 -15.84 14.62 34.38
CA GLU A 281 -16.88 14.95 33.41
C GLU A 281 -16.31 14.88 32.00
N LEU A 282 -17.08 14.34 31.07
CA LEU A 282 -16.67 14.21 29.67
C LEU A 282 -17.55 15.06 28.74
N SER A 283 -16.92 15.77 27.80
CA SER A 283 -17.62 16.56 26.77
C SER A 283 -17.77 15.78 25.47
N PHE A 284 -18.97 15.25 25.21
CA PHE A 284 -19.40 14.50 24.02
C PHE A 284 -20.93 14.37 24.04
N SER A 285 -21.57 13.99 22.93
CA SER A 285 -23.04 14.05 22.76
C SER A 285 -23.82 12.77 23.08
N THR A 286 -23.15 11.66 23.38
CA THR A 286 -23.78 10.34 23.55
C THR A 286 -23.70 9.84 25.00
N THR A 287 -24.55 8.87 25.36
CA THR A 287 -24.52 8.24 26.69
C THR A 287 -23.53 7.08 26.70
N VAL A 288 -22.65 6.99 27.71
CA VAL A 288 -21.73 5.84 27.88
C VAL A 288 -22.42 4.73 28.66
N THR A 289 -22.50 3.54 28.08
CA THR A 289 -23.05 2.33 28.75
C THR A 289 -22.07 1.78 29.78
N SER A 290 -22.59 1.03 30.76
CA SER A 290 -21.78 0.33 31.75
C SER A 290 -20.88 -0.74 31.13
N GLY A 291 -19.69 -0.92 31.73
CA GLY A 291 -18.75 -1.98 31.35
C GLY A 291 -17.77 -1.64 30.22
N ARG A 292 -17.58 -0.35 29.90
CA ARG A 292 -16.60 0.10 28.90
C ARG A 292 -15.28 0.51 29.52
N ASP A 293 -14.19 0.34 28.78
CA ASP A 293 -12.87 0.79 29.18
C ASP A 293 -12.66 2.26 28.82
N VAL A 294 -11.89 2.96 29.66
CA VAL A 294 -11.50 4.35 29.46
C VAL A 294 -9.99 4.40 29.30
N ILE A 295 -9.50 4.89 28.17
CA ILE A 295 -8.06 4.98 27.88
C ILE A 295 -7.67 6.45 27.74
N VAL A 296 -6.73 6.89 28.58
CA VAL A 296 -6.16 8.24 28.55
C VAL A 296 -5.00 8.30 27.56
N ASP A 297 -4.89 9.41 26.82
CA ASP A 297 -3.91 9.60 25.75
C ASP A 297 -3.88 8.41 24.76
N PRO A 298 -5.03 8.09 24.12
CA PRO A 298 -5.14 6.93 23.26
C PRO A 298 -4.21 7.06 22.05
N GLN A 299 -3.48 5.98 21.76
CA GLN A 299 -2.73 5.81 20.53
C GLN A 299 -3.51 4.88 19.61
N PHE A 300 -3.76 5.34 18.39
CA PHE A 300 -4.41 4.58 17.32
C PHE A 300 -3.34 3.96 16.43
N TYR A 301 -3.48 2.68 16.10
CA TYR A 301 -2.53 1.94 15.29
C TYR A 301 -3.23 0.86 14.47
N LEU A 302 -2.53 0.36 13.46
CA LEU A 302 -2.90 -0.84 12.73
C LEU A 302 -1.97 -1.97 13.15
N TYR A 303 -2.47 -3.19 13.36
CA TYR A 303 -1.61 -4.35 13.62
C TYR A 303 -2.17 -5.64 13.03
N ASP A 304 -1.26 -6.55 12.65
CA ASP A 304 -1.63 -7.93 12.31
C ASP A 304 -1.33 -8.82 13.53
N SER A 305 -2.39 -9.28 14.21
CA SER A 305 -2.27 -10.05 15.46
C SER A 305 -1.45 -11.33 15.31
N THR A 306 -1.56 -12.00 14.17
CA THR A 306 -0.89 -13.28 13.90
C THR A 306 0.60 -13.05 13.64
N ALA A 307 0.93 -12.11 12.75
CA ALA A 307 2.30 -11.75 12.44
C ALA A 307 3.03 -11.18 13.67
N TYR A 308 2.35 -10.29 14.42
CA TYR A 308 2.88 -9.68 15.63
C TYR A 308 3.20 -10.72 16.71
N THR A 309 2.34 -11.73 16.88
CA THR A 309 2.60 -12.84 17.82
C THR A 309 3.85 -13.64 17.45
N SER A 310 4.13 -13.82 16.16
CA SER A 310 5.28 -14.61 15.69
C SER A 310 6.62 -13.86 15.74
N ASN A 311 6.65 -12.57 15.42
CA ASN A 311 7.87 -11.76 15.35
C ASN A 311 7.52 -10.28 15.55
N PRO A 312 7.32 -9.80 16.79
CA PRO A 312 6.79 -8.46 17.04
C PRO A 312 7.73 -7.36 16.55
N ARG A 313 7.23 -6.48 15.68
CA ARG A 313 7.97 -5.37 15.07
C ARG A 313 7.07 -4.14 14.92
N GLU A 314 7.39 -3.10 15.68
CA GLU A 314 6.68 -1.83 15.64
C GLU A 314 7.43 -0.81 14.79
N ALA A 315 6.71 0.01 14.02
CA ALA A 315 7.26 1.20 13.39
C ALA A 315 6.31 2.40 13.50
N CYS A 316 6.89 3.58 13.64
CA CYS A 316 6.20 4.85 13.43
C CYS A 316 6.52 5.30 12.00
N ILE A 317 5.51 5.37 11.15
CA ILE A 317 5.66 5.75 9.75
C ILE A 317 4.98 7.10 9.52
N ILE A 318 5.68 8.00 8.84
CA ILE A 318 5.15 9.31 8.44
C ILE A 318 4.87 9.25 6.95
N PHE A 319 3.65 9.63 6.58
CA PHE A 319 3.21 9.77 5.19
C PHE A 319 3.16 11.26 4.84
N PRO A 320 4.28 11.86 4.37
CA PRO A 320 4.40 13.30 4.18
C PRO A 320 3.51 13.91 3.08
N GLU A 321 3.03 13.07 2.18
CA GLU A 321 2.09 13.40 1.12
C GLU A 321 0.65 13.49 1.61
N ILE A 322 0.34 12.93 2.79
CA ILE A 322 -0.98 13.00 3.40
C ILE A 322 -0.97 14.19 4.36
N ASP A 323 -1.54 15.29 3.91
CA ASP A 323 -1.65 16.56 4.65
C ASP A 323 -3.06 17.15 4.44
N ILE A 324 -3.44 18.09 5.30
CA ILE A 324 -4.66 18.87 5.12
C ILE A 324 -4.30 20.14 4.36
N PRO A 325 -4.77 20.30 3.11
CA PRO A 325 -4.34 21.42 2.29
C PRO A 325 -4.73 22.76 2.95
N TYR A 326 -3.72 23.60 3.12
CA TYR A 326 -3.87 24.92 3.70
C TYR A 326 -4.40 25.90 2.65
N ARG A 327 -5.61 26.44 2.85
CA ARG A 327 -6.22 27.40 1.92
C ARG A 327 -6.23 28.80 2.52
N GLN A 328 -5.31 29.65 2.09
CA GLN A 328 -5.36 31.08 2.38
C GLN A 328 -6.59 31.73 1.74
N PRO A 329 -7.30 32.65 2.42
CA PRO A 329 -7.02 33.22 3.75
C PRO A 329 -7.69 32.48 4.93
N VAL A 330 -8.30 31.31 4.70
CA VAL A 330 -9.26 30.66 5.61
C VAL A 330 -8.61 29.73 6.65
N GLY A 331 -7.29 29.54 6.62
CA GLY A 331 -6.58 28.66 7.54
C GLY A 331 -6.79 27.18 7.18
N ILE A 332 -6.55 26.28 8.15
CA ILE A 332 -6.73 24.83 7.97
C ILE A 332 -8.23 24.53 7.83
N ASN A 333 -8.62 23.87 6.73
CA ASN A 333 -10.00 23.45 6.55
C ASN A 333 -10.27 22.16 7.33
N ILE A 334 -10.78 22.31 8.55
CA ILE A 334 -11.03 21.18 9.45
C ILE A 334 -12.04 20.15 8.90
N ALA A 335 -12.83 20.51 7.89
CA ALA A 335 -13.76 19.59 7.24
C ALA A 335 -13.04 18.48 6.45
N GLN A 336 -11.74 18.64 6.15
CA GLN A 336 -10.96 17.67 5.39
C GLN A 336 -10.26 16.60 6.25
N PHE A 337 -10.28 16.73 7.58
CA PHE A 337 -9.70 15.73 8.49
C PHE A 337 -10.21 14.30 8.23
N PRO A 338 -11.51 14.05 8.02
CA PRO A 338 -12.03 12.70 7.82
C PRO A 338 -11.44 12.02 6.56
N ALA A 339 -11.37 12.75 5.44
CA ALA A 339 -10.86 12.21 4.19
C ALA A 339 -9.34 12.01 4.19
N ALA A 340 -8.60 12.97 4.74
CA ALA A 340 -7.16 12.79 4.94
C ALA A 340 -6.87 11.59 5.88
N SER A 341 -7.72 11.37 6.89
CA SER A 341 -7.59 10.23 7.80
C SER A 341 -7.95 8.89 7.15
N LEU A 342 -8.93 8.89 6.23
CA LEU A 342 -9.25 7.74 5.36
C LEU A 342 -8.06 7.36 4.47
N MET A 343 -7.43 8.34 3.81
CA MET A 343 -6.23 8.06 3.03
C MET A 343 -5.07 7.59 3.89
N LEU A 344 -4.90 8.18 5.08
CA LEU A 344 -3.89 7.75 6.04
C LEU A 344 -4.11 6.29 6.42
N TYR A 345 -5.36 5.92 6.69
CA TYR A 345 -5.75 4.55 6.96
C TYR A 345 -5.47 3.62 5.77
N ASN A 346 -5.94 3.96 4.57
CA ASN A 346 -5.77 3.13 3.36
C ASN A 346 -4.29 2.92 3.03
N LYS A 347 -3.48 3.99 3.06
CA LYS A 347 -2.05 3.91 2.80
C LYS A 347 -1.32 3.12 3.89
N ALA A 348 -1.65 3.33 5.16
CA ALA A 348 -1.06 2.58 6.26
C ALA A 348 -1.44 1.09 6.21
N LYS A 349 -2.69 0.77 5.82
CA LYS A 349 -3.16 -0.61 5.63
C LYS A 349 -2.45 -1.29 4.46
N ALA A 350 -2.32 -0.61 3.32
CA ALA A 350 -1.56 -1.10 2.17
C ALA A 350 -0.08 -1.33 2.51
N TYR A 351 0.52 -0.41 3.28
CA TYR A 351 1.87 -0.57 3.79
C TYR A 351 1.98 -1.78 4.74
N LEU A 352 1.09 -1.91 5.72
CA LEU A 352 1.09 -3.04 6.66
C LEU A 352 0.97 -4.37 5.92
N ALA A 353 0.08 -4.46 4.93
CA ALA A 353 -0.13 -5.67 4.14
C ALA A 353 1.15 -6.13 3.41
N THR A 354 2.01 -5.20 3.00
CA THR A 354 3.25 -5.46 2.26
C THR A 354 4.48 -5.64 3.15
N HIS A 355 4.43 -5.21 4.42
CA HIS A 355 5.59 -5.20 5.33
C HIS A 355 5.44 -6.09 6.56
N LYS A 356 4.26 -6.64 6.83
CA LYS A 356 4.00 -7.48 8.03
C LYS A 356 4.77 -8.79 8.07
N THR A 357 5.25 -9.27 6.93
CA THR A 357 6.03 -10.51 6.81
C THR A 357 7.37 -10.23 6.14
N ALA A 358 8.39 -11.02 6.50
CA ALA A 358 9.65 -11.00 5.78
C ALA A 358 9.40 -11.36 4.31
N ARG A 359 10.03 -10.59 3.41
CA ARG A 359 9.93 -10.81 1.97
C ARG A 359 11.05 -11.74 1.53
N ASP A 360 10.68 -12.87 0.96
CA ASP A 360 11.60 -13.76 0.29
C ASP A 360 11.54 -13.47 -1.20
N VAL A 361 12.68 -13.08 -1.77
CA VAL A 361 12.82 -12.87 -3.23
C VAL A 361 13.80 -13.88 -3.78
N TYR A 362 13.41 -14.51 -4.88
CA TYR A 362 14.21 -15.51 -5.57
C TYR A 362 14.50 -15.08 -7.00
N GLY A 363 15.78 -15.13 -7.36
CA GLY A 363 16.25 -15.08 -8.74
C GLY A 363 16.22 -16.48 -9.32
N VAL A 364 15.34 -16.72 -10.28
CA VAL A 364 15.18 -18.00 -10.96
C VAL A 364 15.78 -17.88 -12.37
N THR A 365 16.64 -18.83 -12.73
CA THR A 365 17.12 -19.00 -14.11
C THR A 365 16.43 -20.22 -14.73
N PRO A 366 15.28 -20.04 -15.42
CA PRO A 366 14.62 -21.15 -16.08
C PRO A 366 15.27 -21.45 -17.43
N LEU A 367 15.29 -22.71 -17.83
CA LEU A 367 15.73 -23.17 -19.16
C LEU A 367 14.76 -22.73 -20.27
N ARG A 368 13.48 -22.56 -19.93
CA ARG A 368 12.43 -22.09 -20.83
C ARG A 368 11.40 -21.29 -20.06
N LEU A 369 10.77 -20.34 -20.73
CA LEU A 369 9.71 -19.53 -20.15
C LEU A 369 8.60 -19.29 -21.19
N PRO A 370 7.31 -19.45 -20.83
CA PRO A 370 6.22 -19.05 -21.71
C PRO A 370 6.31 -17.58 -22.08
N SER A 371 5.98 -17.24 -23.33
CA SER A 371 5.87 -15.85 -23.79
C SER A 371 4.71 -15.10 -23.13
N SER A 372 3.69 -15.82 -22.66
CA SER A 372 2.52 -15.28 -21.98
C SER A 372 2.74 -14.91 -20.51
N LEU A 373 3.87 -15.28 -19.89
CA LEU A 373 4.13 -14.93 -18.50
C LEU A 373 4.41 -13.44 -18.36
N LEU A 374 3.61 -12.76 -17.53
CA LEU A 374 3.66 -11.34 -17.25
C LEU A 374 4.04 -11.05 -15.80
N PRO A 375 4.73 -9.94 -15.52
CA PRO A 375 4.84 -9.39 -14.17
C PRO A 375 3.45 -9.19 -13.52
N GLY A 376 3.39 -9.40 -12.21
CA GLY A 376 2.17 -9.33 -11.41
C GLY A 376 1.30 -10.58 -11.47
N GLN A 377 1.65 -11.63 -12.22
CA GLN A 377 1.00 -12.95 -12.09
C GLN A 377 1.63 -13.77 -10.97
N THR A 378 0.93 -14.81 -10.50
CA THR A 378 1.51 -15.81 -9.58
C THR A 378 1.99 -17.06 -10.33
N VAL A 379 3.07 -17.67 -9.83
CA VAL A 379 3.67 -18.92 -10.30
C VAL A 379 3.87 -19.86 -9.11
N ALA A 380 3.76 -21.17 -9.31
CA ALA A 380 4.12 -22.14 -8.28
C ALA A 380 5.61 -22.49 -8.41
N LEU A 381 6.41 -22.25 -7.37
CA LEU A 381 7.81 -22.64 -7.31
C LEU A 381 7.97 -23.88 -6.43
N GLU A 382 8.47 -24.96 -7.05
CA GLU A 382 8.81 -26.23 -6.41
C GLU A 382 10.32 -26.49 -6.63
N TYR A 383 11.13 -26.19 -5.62
CA TYR A 383 12.58 -26.31 -5.67
C TYR A 383 13.14 -26.95 -4.41
N HIS A 384 13.78 -28.11 -4.58
CA HIS A 384 14.54 -28.79 -3.54
C HIS A 384 15.99 -28.90 -4.03
N GLY A 385 16.92 -28.19 -3.40
CA GLY A 385 18.30 -28.21 -3.86
C GLY A 385 19.20 -27.17 -3.23
N ARG A 386 20.44 -27.11 -3.71
CA ARG A 386 21.40 -26.10 -3.29
C ARG A 386 21.12 -24.77 -3.99
N VAL A 387 21.03 -23.70 -3.21
CA VAL A 387 20.83 -22.34 -3.73
C VAL A 387 22.10 -21.51 -3.62
N THR A 388 22.15 -20.46 -4.43
CA THR A 388 23.17 -19.42 -4.33
C THR A 388 22.65 -18.27 -3.47
N ARG A 389 23.45 -17.77 -2.53
CA ARG A 389 23.16 -16.53 -1.79
C ARG A 389 24.38 -15.63 -1.86
N GLY A 390 24.23 -14.43 -2.44
CA GLY A 390 25.34 -13.49 -2.61
C GLY A 390 26.50 -14.08 -3.43
N GLY A 391 26.19 -14.86 -4.47
CA GLY A 391 27.19 -15.53 -5.31
C GLY A 391 27.86 -16.78 -4.72
N VAL A 392 27.49 -17.21 -3.50
CA VAL A 392 28.04 -18.42 -2.86
C VAL A 392 26.99 -19.52 -2.80
N VAL A 393 27.34 -20.72 -3.25
CA VAL A 393 26.50 -21.92 -3.12
C VAL A 393 26.62 -22.44 -1.70
N THR A 394 25.60 -22.27 -0.87
CA THR A 394 25.72 -22.58 0.57
C THR A 394 24.61 -23.46 1.11
N ASP A 395 23.36 -23.18 0.77
CA ASP A 395 22.24 -23.70 1.55
C ASP A 395 21.41 -24.70 0.76
N TRP A 396 21.00 -25.79 1.40
CA TRP A 396 19.90 -26.60 0.90
C TRP A 396 18.60 -25.86 1.23
N LEU A 397 17.81 -25.55 0.20
CA LEU A 397 16.53 -24.89 0.34
C LEU A 397 15.43 -25.79 -0.22
N ASP A 398 14.31 -25.79 0.50
CA ASP A 398 13.06 -26.43 0.10
C ASP A 398 12.02 -25.32 -0.04
N VAL A 399 11.54 -25.10 -1.26
CA VAL A 399 10.49 -24.14 -1.58
C VAL A 399 9.39 -24.87 -2.31
N ASP A 400 8.19 -24.89 -1.73
CA ASP A 400 6.96 -25.34 -2.38
C ASP A 400 5.85 -24.33 -2.06
N THR A 401 5.77 -23.27 -2.86
CA THR A 401 4.79 -22.20 -2.64
C THR A 401 4.48 -21.40 -3.90
N ALA A 402 3.34 -20.70 -3.88
CA ALA A 402 2.99 -19.73 -4.89
C ALA A 402 3.69 -18.39 -4.62
N LEU A 403 4.33 -17.84 -5.65
CA LEU A 403 5.09 -16.60 -5.58
C LEU A 403 4.64 -15.63 -6.68
N SER A 404 4.65 -14.34 -6.39
CA SER A 404 4.33 -13.29 -7.35
C SER A 404 5.54 -12.98 -8.22
N VAL A 405 5.33 -12.87 -9.53
CA VAL A 405 6.36 -12.48 -10.50
C VAL A 405 6.61 -10.97 -10.41
N ILE A 406 7.82 -10.58 -10.01
CA ILE A 406 8.23 -9.17 -9.95
C ILE A 406 8.74 -8.71 -11.31
N SER A 407 9.64 -9.49 -11.91
CA SER A 407 10.32 -9.11 -13.14
C SER A 407 10.60 -10.32 -14.02
N VAL A 408 10.54 -10.11 -15.34
CA VAL A 408 10.84 -11.11 -16.34
C VAL A 408 11.85 -10.54 -17.32
N SER A 409 12.99 -11.20 -17.45
CA SER A 409 14.03 -10.88 -18.41
C SER A 409 14.17 -12.00 -19.44
N ARG A 410 14.35 -11.60 -20.69
CA ARG A 410 14.56 -12.50 -21.83
C ARG A 410 15.69 -11.92 -22.66
N SER A 411 16.66 -12.74 -23.01
CA SER A 411 17.79 -12.36 -23.87
C SER A 411 17.92 -13.36 -25.02
N TYR A 412 18.16 -12.83 -26.21
CA TYR A 412 18.27 -13.58 -27.45
C TYR A 412 19.60 -13.23 -28.11
N GLY A 413 20.50 -14.21 -28.20
CA GLY A 413 21.78 -14.07 -28.87
C GLY A 413 21.67 -14.14 -30.38
N GLY A 414 22.62 -13.52 -31.09
CA GLY A 414 22.70 -13.59 -32.56
C GLY A 414 22.99 -15.00 -33.11
N ASP A 415 23.46 -15.90 -32.25
CA ASP A 415 23.66 -17.34 -32.51
C ASP A 415 22.38 -18.17 -32.29
N GLY A 416 21.26 -17.53 -31.94
CA GLY A 416 20.01 -18.19 -31.60
C GLY A 416 19.93 -18.69 -30.17
N SER A 417 20.97 -18.46 -29.35
CA SER A 417 20.93 -18.75 -27.92
C SER A 417 19.84 -17.93 -27.21
N ARG A 418 19.26 -18.52 -26.17
CA ARG A 418 18.20 -17.90 -25.37
C ARG A 418 18.56 -18.03 -23.91
N SER A 419 18.37 -16.95 -23.16
CA SER A 419 18.44 -16.98 -21.70
C SER A 419 17.26 -16.24 -21.10
N TYR A 420 16.83 -16.75 -19.96
CA TYR A 420 15.67 -16.27 -19.24
C TYR A 420 16.08 -15.99 -17.79
N GLY A 421 15.54 -14.93 -17.22
CA GLY A 421 15.68 -14.63 -15.80
C GLY A 421 14.33 -14.18 -15.25
N LEU A 422 14.00 -14.64 -14.07
CA LEU A 422 12.73 -14.37 -13.41
C LEU A 422 13.01 -14.01 -11.97
N GLU A 423 12.46 -12.90 -11.49
CA GLU A 423 12.43 -12.59 -10.06
C GLU A 423 11.02 -12.86 -9.53
N VAL A 424 10.92 -13.70 -8.50
CA VAL A 424 9.66 -14.05 -7.84
C VAL A 424 9.73 -13.73 -6.34
N SER A 425 8.59 -13.44 -5.74
CA SER A 425 8.52 -12.91 -4.37
C SER A 425 7.36 -13.51 -3.59
N SER A 426 7.56 -13.73 -2.28
CA SER A 426 6.50 -14.13 -1.36
C SER A 426 5.46 -13.02 -1.13
N VAL A 427 5.86 -11.76 -1.36
CA VAL A 427 4.98 -10.59 -1.28
C VAL A 427 4.91 -9.93 -2.65
N MET A 428 3.69 -9.57 -3.10
CA MET A 428 3.51 -8.82 -4.33
C MET A 428 3.96 -7.37 -4.13
N ALA A 429 5.18 -7.07 -4.55
CA ALA A 429 5.71 -5.71 -4.57
C ALA A 429 6.48 -5.52 -5.88
N GLN A 430 5.90 -4.76 -6.80
CA GLN A 430 6.57 -4.31 -8.01
C GLN A 430 7.78 -3.46 -7.61
N ARG A 431 8.97 -3.88 -8.07
CA ARG A 431 10.18 -3.07 -8.03
C ARG A 431 9.98 -1.96 -9.08
N ILE A 432 9.93 -0.70 -8.63
CA ILE A 432 9.77 0.48 -9.50
C ILE A 432 11.08 0.76 -10.21
#